data_AF-G3JUN0-F1
#
_entry.id   AF-G3JUN0-F1
#
_cell.length_a   1.000
_cell.length_b   1.000
_cell.length_c   1.000
_cell.angle_alpha   90.00
_cell.angle_beta   90.00
_cell.angle_gamma   90.00
#
_symmetry.space_group_name_H-M   'P 1'
#
loop_
_entity.id
_entity.type
_entity.pdbx_description
1 polymer ?
#
loop_
_entity_poly.entity_id
_entity_poly.type
_entity_poly.pdbx_seq_one_letter_code
_entity_poly.pdbx_strand_id
1 'polypeptide(L)'
;MYKSNESNDAVQSKPANVDVRLFLQKTLHPLLAFKEPSIPESILIEYRATVVPLDFDTGAPRNGAPALLGLMDREALRRALDELKPWIAQDKYDYEAGDGTSPSRCHHNGYFLANIVAAYLQNNQDPRSHDTLQDRTCWQWGGGEGTDRYLHNYHDDYTWTPGSFFLNLLPSKPRETLPDPRKPHVIHHVIDSTPWKPGTLRTSEFKSIVFIAAANKLKAAYKDLDYFGVTVVSFFNWEVRIVQGLVNFKTRGVDIRVSPAQSFRDGFRNQDGSIDPRFLTLLAYNLGEVLPLAK
;
A
#
# COMPACT_ATOMS: atom_id res chain seq x y z
N MET A 1 -12.43 -36.77 -54.54
CA MET A 1 -12.70 -37.22 -53.15
C MET A 1 -11.35 -37.30 -52.44
N TYR A 2 -11.01 -36.61 -51.36
CA TYR A 2 -11.74 -35.75 -50.43
C TYR A 2 -10.70 -34.83 -49.72
N LYS A 3 -11.06 -33.54 -49.66
CA LYS A 3 -10.75 -32.47 -48.69
C LYS A 3 -9.33 -32.24 -48.13
N SER A 4 -8.85 -31.05 -48.49
CA SER A 4 -8.17 -30.05 -47.65
C SER A 4 -8.59 -30.05 -46.17
N ASN A 5 -7.61 -29.90 -45.28
CA ASN A 5 -7.82 -29.26 -43.97
C ASN A 5 -6.73 -28.19 -43.78
N GLU A 6 -7.15 -26.94 -43.96
CA GLU A 6 -6.52 -25.75 -43.39
C GLU A 6 -6.73 -25.70 -41.86
N SER A 7 -6.07 -24.71 -41.25
CA SER A 7 -6.29 -24.12 -39.94
C SER A 7 -5.58 -24.76 -38.74
N ASN A 8 -4.26 -24.59 -38.68
CA ASN A 8 -3.63 -24.28 -37.40
C ASN A 8 -3.80 -22.78 -37.16
N ASP A 9 -4.75 -22.45 -36.29
CA ASP A 9 -4.88 -21.13 -35.68
C ASP A 9 -3.55 -20.77 -35.01
N ALA A 10 -2.77 -19.94 -35.70
CA ALA A 10 -1.74 -19.16 -35.07
C ALA A 10 -2.45 -18.18 -34.12
N VAL A 11 -2.59 -18.59 -32.86
CA VAL A 11 -2.85 -17.66 -31.76
C VAL A 11 -1.70 -16.66 -31.79
N GLN A 12 -1.94 -15.52 -32.45
CA GLN A 12 -1.06 -14.37 -32.42
C GLN A 12 -0.93 -13.94 -30.97
N SER A 13 0.13 -14.40 -30.30
CA SER A 13 0.56 -13.82 -29.04
C SER A 13 0.85 -12.35 -29.31
N LYS A 14 -0.06 -11.46 -28.93
CA LYS A 14 0.27 -10.04 -28.86
C LYS A 14 1.56 -9.93 -28.05
N PRO A 15 2.61 -9.29 -28.58
CA PRO A 15 3.84 -9.16 -27.82
C PRO A 15 3.52 -8.38 -26.55
N ALA A 16 3.87 -8.95 -25.38
CA ALA A 16 3.58 -8.40 -24.05
C ALA A 16 3.96 -6.90 -23.89
N ASN A 17 4.85 -6.40 -24.76
CA ASN A 17 5.24 -5.00 -24.87
C ASN A 17 4.13 -4.03 -25.34
N VAL A 18 3.13 -4.49 -26.10
CA VAL A 18 2.05 -3.60 -26.61
C VAL A 18 1.12 -3.18 -25.47
N ASP A 19 0.73 -4.12 -24.62
CA ASP A 19 -0.21 -3.86 -23.53
C ASP A 19 0.41 -2.95 -22.46
N VAL A 20 1.71 -3.16 -22.14
CA VAL A 20 2.46 -2.28 -21.24
C VAL A 20 2.57 -0.86 -21.80
N ARG A 21 2.97 -0.70 -23.08
CA ARG A 21 3.08 0.63 -23.69
C ARG A 21 1.74 1.37 -23.71
N LEU A 22 0.66 0.67 -24.04
CA LEU A 22 -0.69 1.22 -23.99
C LEU A 22 -1.09 1.60 -22.57
N PHE A 23 -0.76 0.80 -21.56
CA PHE A 23 -1.00 1.13 -20.15
C PHE A 23 -0.25 2.41 -19.74
N LEU A 24 1.06 2.50 -20.05
CA LEU A 24 1.85 3.70 -19.73
C LEU A 24 1.25 4.96 -20.39
N GLN A 25 0.86 4.88 -21.66
CA GLN A 25 0.37 6.03 -22.42
C GLN A 25 -1.08 6.42 -22.09
N LYS A 26 -1.97 5.44 -21.92
CA LYS A 26 -3.41 5.67 -21.77
C LYS A 26 -3.87 5.70 -20.31
N THR A 27 -3.06 5.17 -19.38
CA THR A 27 -3.42 5.09 -17.96
C THR A 27 -2.47 5.94 -17.12
N LEU A 28 -1.14 5.78 -17.21
CA LEU A 28 -0.25 6.55 -16.33
C LEU A 28 -0.06 8.01 -16.75
N HIS A 29 0.19 8.26 -18.04
CA HIS A 29 0.49 9.61 -18.50
C HIS A 29 -0.62 10.63 -18.15
N PRO A 30 -1.92 10.35 -18.32
CA PRO A 30 -2.96 11.30 -17.95
C PRO A 30 -2.99 11.62 -16.44
N LEU A 31 -2.65 10.65 -15.58
CA LEU A 31 -2.58 10.90 -14.13
C LEU A 31 -1.51 11.92 -13.75
N LEU A 32 -0.44 12.07 -14.53
CA LEU A 32 0.61 13.06 -14.24
C LEU A 32 0.07 14.49 -14.21
N ALA A 33 -0.95 14.79 -15.00
CA ALA A 33 -1.56 16.12 -15.07
C ALA A 33 -2.50 16.41 -13.89
N PHE A 34 -2.93 15.39 -13.15
CA PHE A 34 -3.90 15.53 -12.06
C PHE A 34 -3.26 16.17 -10.83
N LYS A 35 -3.78 17.28 -10.35
CA LYS A 35 -3.19 18.06 -9.23
C LYS A 35 -4.15 18.32 -8.08
N GLU A 36 -5.42 18.00 -8.29
CA GLU A 36 -6.48 18.17 -7.32
C GLU A 36 -6.28 17.18 -6.16
N PRO A 37 -6.76 17.49 -4.95
CA PRO A 37 -6.54 16.66 -3.76
C PRO A 37 -7.35 15.36 -3.71
N SER A 38 -8.39 15.24 -4.55
CA SER A 38 -9.28 14.08 -4.59
C SER A 38 -9.56 13.69 -6.03
N ILE A 39 -9.74 12.40 -6.28
CA ILE A 39 -10.09 11.87 -7.59
C ILE A 39 -11.61 11.99 -7.82
N PRO A 40 -12.06 12.69 -8.87
CA PRO A 40 -13.46 12.75 -9.26
C PRO A 40 -13.97 11.39 -9.71
N GLU A 41 -15.26 11.13 -9.51
CA GLU A 41 -15.90 9.90 -9.96
C GLU A 41 -15.77 9.68 -11.48
N SER A 42 -15.83 10.75 -12.28
CA SER A 42 -15.60 10.67 -13.73
C SER A 42 -14.24 10.08 -14.08
N ILE A 43 -13.20 10.43 -13.33
CA ILE A 43 -11.86 9.86 -13.50
C ILE A 43 -11.85 8.39 -13.07
N LEU A 44 -12.53 8.02 -11.97
CA LEU A 44 -12.63 6.61 -11.60
C LEU A 44 -13.30 5.76 -12.70
N ILE A 45 -14.36 6.29 -13.34
CA ILE A 45 -15.05 5.64 -14.46
C ILE A 45 -14.11 5.47 -15.67
N GLU A 46 -13.35 6.49 -16.04
CA GLU A 46 -12.38 6.42 -17.13
C GLU A 46 -11.32 5.32 -16.92
N TYR A 47 -10.92 5.12 -15.66
CA TYR A 47 -9.95 4.11 -15.25
C TYR A 47 -10.61 2.76 -14.94
N ARG A 48 -11.93 2.62 -15.16
CA ARG A 48 -12.71 1.41 -14.84
C ARG A 48 -12.45 0.97 -13.39
N ALA A 49 -12.34 1.96 -12.50
CA ALA A 49 -12.03 1.74 -11.11
C ALA A 49 -13.31 1.42 -10.33
N THR A 50 -13.27 0.37 -9.54
CA THR A 50 -14.32 0.05 -8.57
C THR A 50 -13.85 0.45 -7.18
N VAL A 51 -14.75 1.04 -6.37
CA VAL A 51 -14.44 1.40 -4.98
C VAL A 51 -15.38 0.65 -4.06
N VAL A 52 -14.81 -0.18 -3.20
CA VAL A 52 -15.52 -1.07 -2.29
C VAL A 52 -15.12 -0.76 -0.84
N PRO A 53 -16.05 -0.79 0.12
CA PRO A 53 -15.67 -0.68 1.53
C PRO A 53 -14.80 -1.87 1.98
N LEU A 54 -13.74 -1.57 2.74
CA LEU A 54 -12.87 -2.54 3.42
C LEU A 54 -13.18 -2.49 4.92
N ASP A 55 -13.29 -3.65 5.55
CA ASP A 55 -13.33 -3.73 7.00
C ASP A 55 -11.92 -3.55 7.57
N PHE A 56 -11.73 -2.55 8.46
CA PHE A 56 -10.40 -2.21 8.98
C PHE A 56 -9.83 -3.36 9.82
N ASP A 57 -10.62 -3.96 10.70
CA ASP A 57 -10.15 -4.95 11.68
C ASP A 57 -9.75 -6.27 11.03
N THR A 58 -10.41 -6.66 9.94
CA THR A 58 -10.21 -7.95 9.29
C THR A 58 -9.45 -7.88 7.98
N GLY A 59 -9.40 -6.71 7.33
CA GLY A 59 -8.89 -6.58 5.95
C GLY A 59 -9.79 -7.24 4.91
N ALA A 60 -11.02 -7.61 5.26
CA ALA A 60 -11.98 -8.21 4.34
C ALA A 60 -12.79 -7.14 3.60
N PRO A 61 -12.96 -7.24 2.27
CA PRO A 61 -13.84 -6.34 1.53
C PRO A 61 -15.31 -6.71 1.77
N ARG A 62 -16.18 -5.70 1.87
CA ARG A 62 -17.60 -5.87 2.22
C ARG A 62 -18.48 -6.45 1.11
N ASN A 63 -17.99 -6.51 -0.13
CA ASN A 63 -18.71 -7.07 -1.27
C ASN A 63 -18.42 -8.55 -1.52
N GLY A 64 -17.66 -9.22 -0.65
CA GLY A 64 -17.27 -10.62 -0.83
C GLY A 64 -16.13 -10.85 -1.83
N ALA A 65 -15.47 -9.80 -2.33
CA ALA A 65 -14.26 -9.96 -3.13
C ALA A 65 -13.16 -10.69 -2.32
N PRO A 66 -12.21 -11.39 -2.97
CA PRO A 66 -11.13 -12.07 -2.27
C PRO A 66 -10.21 -11.06 -1.56
N ALA A 67 -9.90 -11.24 -0.28
CA ALA A 67 -8.94 -10.41 0.43
C ALA A 67 -7.54 -10.45 -0.23
N LEU A 68 -6.79 -9.34 -0.19
CA LEU A 68 -5.42 -9.31 -0.74
C LEU A 68 -4.36 -9.69 0.30
N LEU A 69 -4.64 -9.39 1.58
CA LEU A 69 -3.73 -9.62 2.70
C LEU A 69 -4.44 -10.45 3.77
N GLY A 70 -3.74 -11.44 4.30
CA GLY A 70 -4.06 -12.08 5.57
C GLY A 70 -3.33 -11.33 6.68
N LEU A 71 -4.07 -10.60 7.52
CA LEU A 71 -3.45 -9.83 8.60
C LEU A 71 -2.77 -10.76 9.60
N MET A 72 -1.61 -10.33 10.11
CA MET A 72 -0.93 -11.03 11.20
C MET A 72 -1.86 -11.10 12.43
N ASP A 73 -1.88 -12.24 13.10
CA ASP A 73 -2.64 -12.42 14.34
C ASP A 73 -2.20 -11.40 15.40
N ARG A 74 -3.19 -10.70 15.99
CA ARG A 74 -2.91 -9.61 16.94
C ARG A 74 -2.25 -10.11 18.21
N GLU A 75 -2.55 -11.32 18.65
CA GLU A 75 -1.93 -11.92 19.83
C GLU A 75 -0.47 -12.31 19.56
N ALA A 76 -0.18 -12.87 18.39
CA ALA A 76 1.19 -13.12 17.95
C ALA A 76 1.99 -11.82 17.83
N LEU A 77 1.39 -10.78 17.25
CA LEU A 77 2.02 -9.47 17.12
C LEU A 77 2.29 -8.83 18.48
N ARG A 78 1.34 -8.90 19.42
CA ARG A 78 1.53 -8.40 20.79
C ARG A 78 2.69 -9.11 21.49
N ARG A 79 2.76 -10.44 21.41
CA ARG A 79 3.89 -11.20 21.97
C ARG A 79 5.23 -10.78 21.38
N ALA A 80 5.28 -10.57 20.06
CA ALA A 80 6.51 -10.11 19.40
C ALA A 80 6.89 -8.69 19.83
N LEU A 81 5.92 -7.80 20.02
CA LEU A 81 6.17 -6.45 20.54
C LEU A 81 6.67 -6.44 21.99
N ASP A 82 6.13 -7.30 22.86
CA ASP A 82 6.58 -7.42 24.25
C ASP A 82 8.02 -7.96 24.35
N GLU A 83 8.42 -8.80 23.40
CA GLU A 83 9.78 -9.32 23.25
C GLU A 83 10.76 -8.26 22.72
N LEU A 84 10.39 -7.58 21.63
CA LEU A 84 11.25 -6.65 20.91
C LEU A 84 11.34 -5.27 21.58
N LYS A 85 10.24 -4.83 22.20
CA LYS A 85 10.07 -3.51 22.84
C LYS A 85 10.63 -2.35 22.00
N PRO A 86 10.19 -2.19 20.73
CA PRO A 86 10.74 -1.21 19.78
C PRO A 86 10.71 0.24 20.28
N TRP A 87 9.82 0.55 21.22
CA TRP A 87 9.70 1.88 21.84
C TRP A 87 10.84 2.24 22.81
N ILE A 88 11.61 1.28 23.32
CA ILE A 88 12.73 1.56 24.25
C ILE A 88 13.90 2.24 23.51
N ALA A 89 14.15 1.86 22.26
CA ALA A 89 15.25 2.42 21.47
C ALA A 89 15.02 3.89 21.07
N GLN A 90 13.84 4.45 21.34
CA GLN A 90 13.48 5.79 20.92
C GLN A 90 12.83 6.57 22.07
N ASP A 91 13.67 7.29 22.81
CA ASP A 91 13.31 8.34 23.80
C ASP A 91 12.50 9.53 23.21
N LYS A 92 12.00 9.46 21.96
CA LYS A 92 11.64 10.64 21.16
C LYS A 92 10.23 10.67 20.58
N TYR A 93 9.34 9.78 21.02
CA TYR A 93 7.92 9.88 20.65
C TYR A 93 7.10 10.22 21.89
N ASP A 94 7.47 11.31 22.56
CA ASP A 94 6.53 12.04 23.39
C ASP A 94 5.41 12.49 22.45
N TYR A 95 4.32 11.73 22.51
CA TYR A 95 3.14 11.95 21.72
C TYR A 95 2.53 13.30 22.14
N GLU A 96 2.87 14.36 21.44
CA GLU A 96 2.25 15.66 21.60
C GLU A 96 1.48 15.98 20.33
N ALA A 97 0.18 15.71 20.37
CA ALA A 97 -0.71 16.07 19.29
C ALA A 97 -0.72 17.58 19.12
N GLY A 98 0.12 18.08 18.21
CA GLY A 98 0.17 19.49 17.88
C GLY A 98 -1.20 19.99 17.42
N ASP A 99 -1.66 21.08 18.01
CA ASP A 99 -2.84 21.80 17.54
C ASP A 99 -2.55 22.51 16.20
N GLY A 100 -3.61 22.70 15.40
CA GLY A 100 -3.54 23.36 14.09
C GLY A 100 -4.14 22.53 12.96
N THR A 101 -4.79 23.23 12.03
CA THR A 101 -5.54 22.64 10.90
C THR A 101 -4.95 23.01 9.53
N SER A 102 -3.81 23.72 9.51
CA SER A 102 -3.16 24.08 8.25
C SER A 102 -2.68 22.83 7.51
N PRO A 103 -2.66 22.83 6.16
CA PRO A 103 -2.17 21.69 5.39
C PRO A 103 -0.77 21.22 5.82
N SER A 104 0.15 22.17 6.04
CA SER A 104 1.51 21.88 6.52
C SER A 104 1.52 21.18 7.88
N ARG A 105 0.70 21.64 8.84
CA ARG A 105 0.61 21.02 10.17
C ARG A 105 0.00 19.62 10.10
N CYS A 106 -1.07 19.44 9.33
CA CYS A 106 -1.71 18.14 9.12
C CYS A 106 -0.75 17.14 8.46
N HIS A 107 0.02 17.58 7.45
CA HIS A 107 1.04 16.76 6.81
C HIS A 107 2.13 16.36 7.81
N HIS A 108 2.65 17.32 8.58
CA HIS A 108 3.68 17.09 9.58
C HIS A 108 3.25 16.10 10.67
N ASN A 109 2.02 16.22 11.18
CA ASN A 109 1.46 15.26 12.13
C ASN A 109 1.31 13.86 11.49
N GLY A 110 0.86 13.79 10.24
CA GLY A 110 0.80 12.53 9.48
C GLY A 110 2.17 11.87 9.28
N TYR A 111 3.19 12.68 9.03
CA TYR A 111 4.58 12.25 8.93
C TYR A 111 5.08 11.67 10.27
N PHE A 112 4.77 12.30 11.40
CA PHE A 112 5.10 11.76 12.71
C PHE A 112 4.42 10.42 12.99
N LEU A 113 3.13 10.29 12.69
CA LEU A 113 2.41 9.03 12.84
C LEU A 113 3.02 7.93 11.95
N ALA A 114 3.37 8.23 10.71
CA ALA A 114 4.05 7.29 9.82
C ALA A 114 5.41 6.84 10.38
N ASN A 115 6.19 7.76 10.96
CA ASN A 115 7.47 7.43 11.60
C ASN A 115 7.30 6.56 12.86
N ILE A 116 6.24 6.77 13.65
CA ILE A 116 5.91 5.89 14.78
C ILE A 116 5.63 4.47 14.27
N VAL A 117 4.86 4.32 13.20
CA VAL A 117 4.60 3.02 12.58
C VAL A 117 5.91 2.38 12.11
N ALA A 118 6.75 3.12 11.38
CA ALA A 118 8.03 2.61 10.91
C ALA A 118 8.96 2.16 12.06
N ALA A 119 9.03 2.95 13.13
CA ALA A 119 9.77 2.62 14.34
C ALA A 119 9.33 1.30 14.97
N TYR A 120 8.02 1.08 15.10
CA TYR A 120 7.49 -0.17 15.64
C TYR A 120 7.84 -1.38 14.75
N LEU A 121 7.92 -1.19 13.43
CA LEU A 121 8.26 -2.25 12.50
C LEU A 121 9.76 -2.59 12.50
N GLN A 122 10.63 -1.60 12.74
CA GLN A 122 12.07 -1.66 12.38
C GLN A 122 13.03 -1.58 13.57
N ASN A 123 12.54 -1.31 14.77
CA ASN A 123 13.41 -1.19 15.94
C ASN A 123 13.35 -2.44 16.82
N ASN A 124 14.40 -2.60 17.60
CA ASN A 124 14.52 -3.53 18.71
C ASN A 124 15.13 -2.76 19.90
N GLN A 125 14.73 -3.09 21.12
CA GLN A 125 15.35 -2.55 22.34
C GLN A 125 16.87 -2.76 22.39
N ASP A 126 17.36 -3.85 21.79
CA ASP A 126 18.79 -4.07 21.58
C ASP A 126 19.18 -3.49 20.21
N PRO A 127 19.90 -2.35 20.17
CA PRO A 127 20.30 -1.71 18.91
C PRO A 127 21.32 -2.53 18.11
N ARG A 128 21.86 -3.62 18.68
CA ARG A 128 22.76 -4.55 17.98
C ARG A 128 22.01 -5.75 17.39
N SER A 129 20.74 -5.92 17.73
CA SER A 129 19.91 -7.00 17.19
C SER A 129 19.40 -6.62 15.80
N HIS A 130 19.53 -7.56 14.86
CA HIS A 130 18.90 -7.49 13.53
C HIS A 130 17.50 -8.13 13.52
N ASP A 131 16.96 -8.47 14.69
CA ASP A 131 15.64 -9.07 14.80
C ASP A 131 14.59 -7.97 15.03
N THR A 132 13.85 -7.64 13.99
CA THR A 132 12.77 -6.63 14.00
C THR A 132 11.45 -7.29 13.62
N LEU A 133 10.32 -6.61 13.85
CA LEU A 133 9.03 -7.14 13.38
C LEU A 133 9.03 -7.35 11.86
N GLN A 134 9.60 -6.40 11.12
CA GLN A 134 9.70 -6.49 9.67
C GLN A 134 10.54 -7.70 9.23
N ASP A 135 11.69 -7.93 9.86
CA ASP A 135 12.60 -9.03 9.52
C ASP A 135 12.01 -10.44 9.80
N ARG A 136 10.96 -10.50 10.62
CA ARG A 136 10.18 -11.73 10.86
C ARG A 136 9.16 -12.04 9.75
N THR A 137 9.09 -11.23 8.69
CA THR A 137 8.13 -11.37 7.59
C THR A 137 8.79 -11.45 6.20
N CYS A 138 7.97 -11.55 5.16
CA CYS A 138 8.39 -11.50 3.75
C CYS A 138 8.61 -10.08 3.21
N TRP A 139 8.36 -9.05 4.01
CA TRP A 139 8.38 -7.66 3.57
C TRP A 139 9.78 -7.07 3.66
N GLN A 140 10.28 -6.56 2.54
CA GLN A 140 11.59 -5.94 2.44
C GLN A 140 11.47 -4.55 1.83
N TRP A 141 12.38 -3.66 2.19
CA TRP A 141 12.46 -2.32 1.61
C TRP A 141 12.58 -2.41 0.09
N GLY A 142 11.70 -1.69 -0.61
CA GLY A 142 11.73 -1.60 -2.07
C GLY A 142 10.34 -1.57 -2.70
N GLY A 143 10.30 -1.57 -4.03
CA GLY A 143 9.06 -1.50 -4.80
C GLY A 143 8.67 -0.08 -5.24
N GLY A 144 9.30 0.95 -4.69
CA GLY A 144 9.11 2.36 -5.06
C GLY A 144 10.06 2.86 -6.15
N GLU A 145 10.99 2.03 -6.64
CA GLU A 145 12.08 2.47 -7.51
C GLU A 145 11.54 3.13 -8.79
N GLY A 146 11.98 4.37 -9.04
CA GLY A 146 11.57 5.14 -10.21
C GLY A 146 10.19 5.82 -10.11
N THR A 147 9.51 5.70 -8.96
CA THR A 147 8.18 6.33 -8.73
C THR A 147 8.25 7.66 -8.00
N ASP A 148 9.30 7.94 -7.22
CA ASP A 148 9.41 9.10 -6.32
C ASP A 148 9.18 10.45 -7.03
N ARG A 149 9.70 10.58 -8.26
CA ARG A 149 9.52 11.81 -9.07
C ARG A 149 8.08 12.07 -9.51
N TYR A 150 7.18 11.11 -9.35
CA TYR A 150 5.78 11.19 -9.77
C TYR A 150 4.81 11.12 -8.59
N LEU A 151 5.27 10.64 -7.43
CA LEU A 151 4.45 10.41 -6.26
C LEU A 151 4.64 11.47 -5.17
N HIS A 152 4.48 12.74 -5.54
CA HIS A 152 4.48 13.84 -4.59
C HIS A 152 3.66 15.02 -5.12
N ASN A 153 3.29 15.93 -4.22
CA ASN A 153 2.81 17.25 -4.54
C ASN A 153 3.26 18.22 -3.45
N TYR A 154 3.92 19.31 -3.85
CA TYR A 154 4.38 20.35 -2.93
C TYR A 154 3.69 21.67 -3.32
N HIS A 155 2.44 21.84 -2.90
CA HIS A 155 1.69 23.08 -3.06
C HIS A 155 1.22 23.58 -1.69
N ASP A 156 1.13 24.90 -1.51
CA ASP A 156 0.82 25.52 -0.21
C ASP A 156 -0.56 25.10 0.34
N ASP A 157 -1.54 24.93 -0.56
CA ASP A 157 -2.91 24.53 -0.21
C ASP A 157 -3.09 23.01 -0.06
N TYR A 158 -2.15 22.23 -0.60
CA TYR A 158 -2.25 20.77 -0.70
C TYR A 158 -0.85 20.17 -0.86
N THR A 159 -0.40 19.43 0.13
CA THR A 159 0.88 18.73 0.09
C THR A 159 0.70 17.25 0.37
N TRP A 160 1.42 16.42 -0.37
CA TRP A 160 1.58 15.02 -0.03
C TRP A 160 2.92 14.49 -0.52
N THR A 161 3.42 13.49 0.19
CA THR A 161 4.74 12.90 -0.06
C THR A 161 4.68 11.38 0.06
N PRO A 162 5.54 10.67 -0.67
CA PRO A 162 5.69 9.25 -0.46
C PRO A 162 6.43 9.01 0.87
N GLY A 163 6.13 7.89 1.52
CA GLY A 163 6.80 7.42 2.72
C GLY A 163 7.54 6.13 2.45
N SER A 164 7.39 5.15 3.34
CA SER A 164 8.02 3.84 3.22
C SER A 164 7.41 2.98 2.11
N PHE A 165 8.23 2.12 1.51
CA PHE A 165 7.82 1.11 0.53
C PHE A 165 8.32 -0.26 0.95
N PHE A 166 7.43 -1.25 0.98
CA PHE A 166 7.75 -2.63 1.28
C PHE A 166 7.27 -3.56 0.16
N LEU A 167 8.20 -4.26 -0.47
CA LEU A 167 7.92 -5.26 -1.51
C LEU A 167 7.86 -6.65 -0.89
N ASN A 168 6.87 -7.44 -1.31
CA ASN A 168 6.74 -8.83 -0.88
C ASN A 168 7.77 -9.74 -1.59
N LEU A 169 8.65 -10.39 -0.81
CA LEU A 169 9.67 -11.34 -1.28
C LEU A 169 9.49 -12.75 -0.68
N LEU A 170 9.95 -13.79 -1.38
CA LEU A 170 10.03 -15.15 -0.82
C LEU A 170 11.46 -15.72 -0.85
N PRO A 171 11.76 -16.67 0.06
CA PRO A 171 11.33 -16.72 1.46
C PRO A 171 12.22 -15.83 2.35
N SER A 172 11.76 -15.50 3.55
CA SER A 172 12.46 -14.70 4.57
C SER A 172 13.71 -15.36 5.20
N LYS A 173 14.26 -16.41 4.58
CA LYS A 173 15.49 -17.11 5.00
C LYS A 173 16.58 -16.99 3.93
N PRO A 174 17.87 -16.96 4.31
CA PRO A 174 18.87 -16.26 3.54
C PRO A 174 19.34 -17.14 2.38
N ARG A 175 19.14 -16.67 1.14
CA ARG A 175 20.19 -16.60 0.08
C ARG A 175 19.64 -16.45 -1.34
N GLU A 176 18.33 -16.57 -1.57
CA GLU A 176 17.76 -16.39 -2.91
C GLU A 176 16.50 -15.52 -2.83
N THR A 177 16.69 -14.22 -2.62
CA THR A 177 15.62 -13.23 -2.46
C THR A 177 15.04 -12.82 -3.82
N LEU A 178 14.33 -13.75 -4.47
CA LEU A 178 13.53 -13.41 -5.64
C LEU A 178 12.09 -13.12 -5.22
N PRO A 179 11.46 -12.07 -5.75
CA PRO A 179 10.06 -11.83 -5.47
C PRO A 179 9.19 -13.00 -5.94
N ASP A 180 8.19 -13.41 -5.17
CA ASP A 180 7.25 -14.46 -5.61
C ASP A 180 6.28 -13.89 -6.65
N PRO A 181 6.38 -14.30 -7.92
CA PRO A 181 5.46 -13.82 -8.95
C PRO A 181 4.01 -14.25 -8.69
N ARG A 182 3.75 -15.23 -7.80
CA ARG A 182 2.39 -15.65 -7.44
C ARG A 182 1.72 -14.69 -6.45
N LYS A 183 2.49 -13.82 -5.81
CA LYS A 183 2.05 -12.90 -4.75
C LYS A 183 2.61 -11.48 -4.98
N PRO A 184 2.34 -10.86 -6.15
CA PRO A 184 2.90 -9.56 -6.50
C PRO A 184 2.24 -8.44 -5.70
N HIS A 185 2.93 -7.91 -4.69
CA HIS A 185 2.35 -6.88 -3.83
C HIS A 185 3.38 -5.90 -3.27
N VAL A 186 2.97 -4.63 -3.15
CA VAL A 186 3.73 -3.58 -2.44
C VAL A 186 2.86 -2.94 -1.37
N ILE A 187 3.42 -2.69 -0.19
CA ILE A 187 2.86 -1.76 0.79
C ILE A 187 3.55 -0.42 0.62
N HIS A 188 2.79 0.66 0.59
CA HIS A 188 3.28 2.03 0.45
C HIS A 188 2.65 2.93 1.50
N HIS A 189 3.46 3.67 2.24
CA HIS A 189 2.97 4.72 3.13
C HIS A 189 2.86 6.01 2.35
N VAL A 190 1.74 6.71 2.47
CA VAL A 190 1.57 8.03 1.87
C VAL A 190 1.13 9.03 2.92
N ILE A 191 1.79 10.18 2.96
CA ILE A 191 1.51 11.25 3.92
C ILE A 191 0.85 12.39 3.16
N ASP A 192 -0.39 12.73 3.49
CA ASP A 192 -1.20 13.69 2.74
C ASP A 192 -1.86 14.71 3.69
N SER A 193 -1.90 15.98 3.29
CA SER A 193 -2.48 17.08 4.07
C SER A 193 -4.00 17.26 3.89
N THR A 194 -4.62 16.57 2.95
CA THR A 194 -6.04 16.72 2.60
C THR A 194 -6.90 16.01 3.64
N PRO A 195 -7.99 16.56 4.16
CA PRO A 195 -8.90 15.79 5.04
C PRO A 195 -9.63 14.66 4.30
N TRP A 196 -10.11 13.66 5.05
CA TRP A 196 -10.95 12.59 4.49
C TRP A 196 -12.31 13.14 4.06
N LYS A 197 -12.76 12.80 2.85
CA LYS A 197 -14.13 13.05 2.41
C LYS A 197 -14.85 11.72 2.17
N PRO A 198 -16.03 11.49 2.79
CA PRO A 198 -16.78 10.25 2.62
C PRO A 198 -17.00 9.91 1.13
N GLY A 199 -16.81 8.64 0.77
CA GLY A 199 -17.02 8.16 -0.60
C GLY A 199 -15.98 8.61 -1.62
N THR A 200 -14.89 9.28 -1.22
CA THR A 200 -13.86 9.77 -2.14
C THR A 200 -12.48 9.16 -1.87
N LEU A 201 -11.73 9.00 -2.96
CA LEU A 201 -10.31 8.66 -2.93
C LEU A 201 -9.47 9.93 -3.03
N ARG A 202 -8.39 9.98 -2.26
CA ARG A 202 -7.38 11.02 -2.44
C ARG A 202 -6.57 10.72 -3.70
N THR A 203 -6.07 11.77 -4.30
CA THR A 203 -5.18 11.66 -5.45
C THR A 203 -3.92 10.88 -5.14
N SER A 204 -3.34 11.13 -3.97
CA SER A 204 -2.16 10.44 -3.47
C SER A 204 -2.35 8.91 -3.41
N GLU A 205 -3.52 8.45 -2.94
CA GLU A 205 -3.85 7.03 -2.84
C GLU A 205 -4.00 6.37 -4.21
N PHE A 206 -4.82 6.97 -5.08
CA PHE A 206 -5.09 6.41 -6.40
C PHE A 206 -3.83 6.42 -7.28
N LYS A 207 -3.08 7.53 -7.29
CA LYS A 207 -1.81 7.61 -8.02
C LYS A 207 -0.82 6.58 -7.50
N SER A 208 -0.68 6.44 -6.18
CA SER A 208 0.22 5.44 -5.60
C SER A 208 -0.10 4.04 -6.11
N ILE A 209 -1.37 3.63 -6.07
CA ILE A 209 -1.79 2.31 -6.57
C ILE A 209 -1.38 2.11 -8.03
N VAL A 210 -1.74 3.05 -8.90
CA VAL A 210 -1.55 2.88 -10.35
C VAL A 210 -0.07 2.98 -10.75
N PHE A 211 0.68 3.94 -10.20
CA PHE A 211 2.11 4.12 -10.52
C PHE A 211 2.98 3.00 -9.98
N ILE A 212 2.78 2.58 -8.72
CA ILE A 212 3.58 1.52 -8.11
C ILE A 212 3.32 0.20 -8.81
N ALA A 213 2.06 -0.15 -9.08
CA ALA A 213 1.72 -1.34 -9.84
C ALA A 213 2.40 -1.35 -11.21
N ALA A 214 2.36 -0.22 -11.93
CA ALA A 214 2.97 -0.12 -13.24
C ALA A 214 4.50 -0.18 -13.21
N ALA A 215 5.15 0.50 -12.27
CA ALA A 215 6.60 0.46 -12.13
C ALA A 215 7.08 -0.97 -11.84
N ASN A 216 6.37 -1.70 -10.99
CA ASN A 216 6.70 -3.09 -10.69
C ASN A 216 6.36 -4.04 -11.84
N LYS A 217 5.30 -3.79 -12.63
CA LYS A 217 5.00 -4.54 -13.85
C LYS A 217 6.13 -4.51 -14.88
N LEU A 218 6.98 -3.48 -14.88
CA LEU A 218 8.16 -3.41 -15.75
C LEU A 218 9.33 -4.29 -15.27
N LYS A 219 9.31 -4.77 -14.03
CA LYS A 219 10.37 -5.64 -13.51
C LYS A 219 10.27 -7.04 -14.12
N ALA A 220 11.43 -7.64 -14.41
CA ALA A 220 11.52 -8.95 -15.05
C ALA A 220 10.73 -10.05 -14.30
N ALA A 221 10.67 -9.98 -12.97
CA ALA A 221 9.93 -10.93 -12.14
C ALA A 221 8.40 -10.86 -12.30
N TYR A 222 7.87 -9.71 -12.75
CA TYR A 222 6.42 -9.45 -12.78
C TYR A 222 5.87 -9.14 -14.17
N LYS A 223 6.74 -9.04 -15.18
CA LYS A 223 6.38 -8.65 -16.55
C LYS A 223 5.29 -9.53 -17.19
N ASP A 224 5.16 -10.78 -16.76
CA ASP A 224 4.20 -11.74 -17.32
C ASP A 224 2.90 -11.84 -16.50
N LEU A 225 2.77 -11.08 -15.41
CA LEU A 225 1.61 -11.13 -14.52
C LEU A 225 0.48 -10.20 -14.94
N ASP A 226 -0.75 -10.69 -14.95
CA ASP A 226 -1.91 -9.87 -15.33
C ASP A 226 -2.31 -8.85 -14.26
N TYR A 227 -1.90 -9.09 -13.02
CA TYR A 227 -2.33 -8.32 -11.86
C TYR A 227 -1.16 -7.92 -10.98
N PHE A 228 -1.30 -6.79 -10.28
CA PHE A 228 -0.38 -6.37 -9.23
C PHE A 228 -1.16 -5.69 -8.10
N GLY A 229 -0.90 -6.12 -6.86
CA GLY A 229 -1.51 -5.57 -5.67
C GLY A 229 -0.70 -4.41 -5.07
N VAL A 230 -1.39 -3.39 -4.58
CA VAL A 230 -0.76 -2.30 -3.82
C VAL A 230 -1.62 -2.00 -2.60
N THR A 231 -1.03 -2.00 -1.41
CA THR A 231 -1.68 -1.51 -0.19
C THR A 231 -1.08 -0.17 0.17
N VAL A 232 -1.91 0.87 0.12
CA VAL A 232 -1.55 2.20 0.57
C VAL A 232 -2.00 2.38 2.02
N VAL A 233 -1.05 2.65 2.90
CA VAL A 233 -1.29 3.12 4.26
C VAL A 233 -1.30 4.64 4.20
N SER A 234 -2.50 5.22 4.21
CA SER A 234 -2.73 6.64 3.92
C SER A 234 -2.85 7.42 5.22
N PHE A 235 -1.90 8.31 5.47
CA PHE A 235 -1.81 9.13 6.67
C PHE A 235 -2.32 10.54 6.39
N PHE A 236 -3.01 11.13 7.36
CA PHE A 236 -3.35 12.54 7.42
C PHE A 236 -3.51 12.94 8.87
N ASN A 237 -2.81 13.99 9.28
CA ASN A 237 -2.83 14.41 10.68
C ASN A 237 -2.56 13.23 11.62
N TRP A 238 -3.38 13.01 12.64
CA TRP A 238 -3.31 11.84 13.52
C TRP A 238 -4.24 10.70 13.09
N GLU A 239 -4.62 10.67 11.81
CA GLU A 239 -5.52 9.68 11.26
C GLU A 239 -4.85 8.86 10.16
N VAL A 240 -5.31 7.63 10.01
CA VAL A 240 -4.84 6.70 8.97
C VAL A 240 -5.99 5.91 8.40
N ARG A 241 -5.96 5.62 7.10
CA ARG A 241 -6.84 4.62 6.49
C ARG A 241 -6.06 3.70 5.56
N ILE A 242 -6.60 2.52 5.35
CA ILE A 242 -6.02 1.52 4.46
C ILE A 242 -6.75 1.56 3.12
N VAL A 243 -5.99 1.62 2.04
CA VAL A 243 -6.50 1.50 0.68
C VAL A 243 -5.79 0.35 -0.01
N GLN A 244 -6.52 -0.70 -0.37
CA GLN A 244 -5.97 -1.82 -1.14
C GLN A 244 -6.41 -1.69 -2.59
N GLY A 245 -5.46 -1.68 -3.52
CA GLY A 245 -5.70 -1.65 -4.96
C GLY A 245 -5.20 -2.90 -5.64
N LEU A 246 -5.99 -3.44 -6.57
CA LEU A 246 -5.59 -4.51 -7.48
C LEU A 246 -5.70 -4.01 -8.92
N VAL A 247 -4.57 -3.81 -9.58
CA VAL A 247 -4.52 -3.33 -10.96
C VAL A 247 -4.49 -4.51 -11.91
N ASN A 248 -5.41 -4.54 -12.89
CA ASN A 248 -5.42 -5.52 -13.97
C ASN A 248 -4.84 -4.90 -15.25
N PHE A 249 -3.69 -5.38 -15.71
CA PHE A 249 -3.02 -4.84 -16.89
C PHE A 249 -3.68 -5.24 -18.21
N LYS A 250 -4.41 -6.37 -18.26
CA LYS A 250 -5.16 -6.80 -19.46
C LYS A 250 -6.40 -5.94 -19.68
N THR A 251 -7.20 -5.72 -18.64
CA THR A 251 -8.46 -4.97 -18.72
C THR A 251 -8.28 -3.47 -18.49
N ARG A 252 -7.14 -3.08 -17.89
CA ARG A 252 -6.83 -1.73 -17.37
C ARG A 252 -7.73 -1.28 -16.21
N GLY A 253 -8.49 -2.20 -15.62
CA GLY A 253 -9.33 -1.92 -14.46
C GLY A 253 -8.54 -1.87 -13.16
N VAL A 254 -9.08 -1.15 -12.17
CA VAL A 254 -8.49 -1.01 -10.85
C VAL A 254 -9.55 -1.34 -9.79
N ASP A 255 -9.39 -2.46 -9.08
CA ASP A 255 -10.27 -2.77 -7.95
C ASP A 255 -9.71 -2.14 -6.67
N ILE A 256 -10.47 -1.25 -6.04
CA ILE A 256 -10.03 -0.47 -4.88
C ILE A 256 -10.91 -0.77 -3.68
N ARG A 257 -10.28 -0.98 -2.53
CA ARG A 257 -10.93 -1.27 -1.26
C ARG A 257 -10.46 -0.28 -0.22
N VAL A 258 -11.39 0.39 0.46
CA VAL A 258 -11.07 1.54 1.33
C VAL A 258 -11.63 1.30 2.73
N SER A 259 -10.77 1.34 3.74
CA SER A 259 -11.20 1.28 5.13
C SER A 259 -11.75 2.63 5.60
N PRO A 260 -12.59 2.65 6.66
CA PRO A 260 -12.79 3.86 7.45
C PRO A 260 -11.46 4.38 7.99
N ALA A 261 -11.36 5.70 8.17
CA ALA A 261 -10.23 6.32 8.84
C ALA A 261 -10.24 5.98 10.34
N GLN A 262 -9.06 5.74 10.89
CA GLN A 262 -8.82 5.49 12.30
C GLN A 262 -8.03 6.67 12.87
N SER A 263 -8.54 7.25 13.96
CA SER A 263 -7.88 8.36 14.65
C SER A 263 -7.05 7.84 15.83
N PHE A 264 -5.81 8.31 15.88
CA PHE A 264 -4.83 8.11 16.94
C PHE A 264 -4.46 9.46 17.59
N ARG A 265 -5.42 10.41 17.64
CA ARG A 265 -5.24 11.76 18.22
C ARG A 265 -4.93 11.74 19.72
N ASP A 266 -5.28 10.66 20.40
CA ASP A 266 -5.05 10.50 21.84
C ASP A 266 -3.90 9.51 22.11
N GLY A 267 -3.10 9.22 21.09
CA GLY A 267 -2.01 8.25 21.13
C GLY A 267 -2.42 6.85 20.67
N PHE A 268 -1.50 5.91 20.87
CA PHE A 268 -1.60 4.49 20.45
C PHE A 268 -1.46 3.53 21.65
N ARG A 269 -1.54 4.07 22.87
CA ARG A 269 -1.61 3.31 24.12
C ARG A 269 -2.86 3.73 24.90
N ASN A 270 -3.47 2.77 25.57
CA ASN A 270 -4.57 2.98 26.48
C ASN A 270 -4.07 3.52 27.83
N GLN A 271 -4.99 3.97 28.68
CA GLN A 271 -4.67 4.50 30.02
C GLN A 271 -3.95 3.49 30.93
N ASP A 272 -4.16 2.19 30.71
CA ASP A 272 -3.49 1.10 31.43
C ASP A 272 -2.10 0.76 30.87
N GLY A 273 -1.63 1.50 29.86
CA GLY A 273 -0.35 1.31 29.18
C GLY A 273 -0.35 0.24 28.08
N SER A 274 -1.45 -0.51 27.91
CA SER A 274 -1.59 -1.48 26.82
C SER A 274 -1.64 -0.79 25.46
N ILE A 275 -1.21 -1.48 24.40
CA ILE A 275 -1.25 -0.95 23.03
C ILE A 275 -2.70 -0.97 22.51
N ASP A 276 -3.13 0.11 21.88
CA ASP A 276 -4.46 0.21 21.25
C ASP A 276 -4.62 -0.92 20.20
N PRO A 277 -5.70 -1.74 20.27
CA PRO A 277 -5.96 -2.79 19.29
C PRO A 277 -6.00 -2.31 17.84
N ARG A 278 -6.43 -1.06 17.59
CA ARG A 278 -6.43 -0.45 16.25
C ARG A 278 -5.01 -0.22 15.74
N PHE A 279 -4.09 0.12 16.63
CA PHE A 279 -2.68 0.27 16.29
C PHE A 279 -2.04 -1.08 16.00
N LEU A 280 -2.39 -2.13 16.76
CA LEU A 280 -2.00 -3.51 16.41
C LEU A 280 -2.52 -3.93 15.03
N THR A 281 -3.77 -3.62 14.71
CA THR A 281 -4.34 -3.87 13.37
C THR A 281 -3.56 -3.10 12.29
N LEU A 282 -3.21 -1.83 12.52
CA LEU A 282 -2.40 -1.04 11.59
C LEU A 282 -1.03 -1.67 11.33
N LEU A 283 -0.35 -2.14 12.38
CA LEU A 283 0.91 -2.87 12.24
C LEU A 283 0.71 -4.20 11.51
N ALA A 284 -0.41 -4.91 11.74
CA ALA A 284 -0.72 -6.16 11.05
C ALA A 284 -0.89 -5.98 9.53
N TYR A 285 -1.40 -4.83 9.05
CA TYR A 285 -1.40 -4.52 7.61
C TYR A 285 0.00 -4.40 7.01
N ASN A 286 0.99 -3.99 7.81
CA ASN A 286 2.37 -3.83 7.38
C ASN A 286 3.17 -5.14 7.39
N LEU A 287 2.61 -6.17 8.04
CA LEU A 287 3.28 -7.46 8.30
C LEU A 287 2.49 -8.66 7.76
N GLY A 288 1.32 -8.40 7.16
CA GLY A 288 0.39 -9.43 6.72
C GLY A 288 0.92 -10.28 5.57
N GLU A 289 0.42 -11.50 5.45
CA GLU A 289 0.78 -12.38 4.35
C GLU A 289 0.01 -11.98 3.08
N VAL A 290 0.70 -11.87 1.95
CA VAL A 290 0.03 -11.70 0.66
C VAL A 290 -0.73 -12.98 0.31
N LEU A 291 -2.03 -12.84 0.07
CA LEU A 291 -2.89 -13.95 -0.32
C LEU A 291 -2.78 -14.18 -1.84
N PRO A 292 -2.76 -15.43 -2.31
CA PRO A 292 -2.79 -15.72 -3.73
C PRO A 292 -4.04 -15.11 -4.38
N LEU A 293 -3.85 -14.41 -5.49
CA LEU A 293 -4.96 -14.00 -6.34
C LEU A 293 -5.56 -15.26 -6.98
N ALA A 294 -6.88 -15.42 -6.90
CA ALA A 294 -7.56 -16.53 -7.56
C ALA A 294 -7.27 -16.46 -9.07
N LYS A 295 -6.88 -17.59 -9.66
CA LYS A 295 -6.59 -17.73 -11.10
C LYS A 295 -7.83 -17.55 -11.95
#